data_AF-A0A5B9M4A4-F1
#
_entry.id   AF-A0A5B9M4A4-F1
#
_cell.length_a   1.000
_cell.length_b   1.000
_cell.length_c   1.000
_cell.angle_alpha   90.00
_cell.angle_beta   90.00
_cell.angle_gamma   90.00
#
_symmetry.space_group_name_H-M   'P 1'
#
loop_
_entity.id
_entity.type
_entity.pdbx_description
1 polymer ?
#
loop_
_entity_poly.entity_id
_entity_poly.type
_entity_poly.pdbx_seq_one_letter_code
_entity_poly.pdbx_strand_id
1 'polypeptide(L)'
;MRVSPITVHLKHLINISRDSYDLLFCNLAPSAFISSLSRIRGIPIVLDNHGDLISERELYEPGILSKIYYSIVSSLSFRAADRIICVSSSMMEDLRERGIPGRKLYYVTNATDLDLFSPLDRRKQIG
;
A
#
# COMPACT_ATOMS: atom_id res chain seq x y z
N MET A 1 -12.29 -17.15 14.40
CA MET A 1 -10.81 -17.18 14.49
C MET A 1 -10.31 -15.89 15.12
N ARG A 2 -9.55 -15.97 16.22
CA ARG A 2 -8.84 -14.81 16.80
C ARG A 2 -7.73 -14.36 15.83
N VAL A 3 -7.59 -13.06 15.64
CA VAL A 3 -6.60 -12.49 14.70
C VAL A 3 -5.23 -12.49 15.36
N SER A 4 -4.23 -13.01 14.65
CA SER A 4 -2.81 -12.93 14.96
C SER A 4 -2.04 -12.71 13.65
N PRO A 5 -0.75 -12.35 13.69
CA PRO A 5 0.07 -12.17 12.48
C PRO A 5 0.06 -13.38 11.54
N ILE A 6 -0.09 -14.59 12.08
CA ILE A 6 -0.12 -15.83 11.28
C ILE A 6 -1.54 -16.10 10.75
N THR A 7 -2.55 -15.93 11.61
CA THR A 7 -3.93 -16.28 11.26
C THR A 7 -4.63 -15.22 10.42
N VAL A 8 -4.09 -14.00 10.34
CA VAL A 8 -4.69 -12.89 9.59
C VAL A 8 -4.79 -13.19 8.10
N HIS A 9 -3.76 -13.82 7.51
CA HIS A 9 -3.75 -14.20 6.09
C HIS A 9 -4.84 -15.24 5.78
N LEU A 10 -4.93 -16.29 6.61
CA LEU A 10 -5.95 -17.34 6.47
C LEU A 10 -7.36 -16.80 6.69
N LYS A 11 -7.54 -15.95 7.69
CA LYS A 11 -8.83 -15.31 7.97
C LYS A 11 -9.28 -14.44 6.80
N HIS A 12 -8.35 -13.65 6.23
CA HIS A 12 -8.64 -12.85 5.04
C HIS A 12 -9.06 -13.75 3.88
N LEU A 13 -8.29 -14.82 3.59
CA LEU A 13 -8.62 -15.79 2.55
C LEU A 13 -10.02 -16.42 2.73
N ILE A 14 -10.40 -16.76 3.96
CA ILE A 14 -11.74 -17.29 4.27
C ILE A 14 -12.81 -16.25 3.98
N ASN A 15 -12.60 -14.99 4.37
CA ASN A 15 -13.56 -13.92 4.17
C ASN A 15 -13.80 -13.64 2.68
N ILE A 16 -12.74 -13.48 1.89
CA ILE A 16 -12.88 -13.27 0.43
C ILE A 16 -13.40 -14.50 -0.32
N SER A 17 -13.48 -15.66 0.35
CA SER A 17 -14.09 -16.86 -0.23
C SER A 17 -15.59 -16.93 0.01
N ARG A 18 -16.11 -16.13 0.96
CA ARG A 18 -17.54 -16.07 1.28
C ARG A 18 -18.25 -15.04 0.41
N ASP A 19 -17.57 -13.93 0.16
CA ASP A 19 -18.07 -12.88 -0.72
C ASP A 19 -17.40 -13.00 -2.09
N SER A 20 -18.03 -12.48 -3.14
CA SER A 20 -17.46 -12.47 -4.49
C SER A 20 -16.82 -11.10 -4.75
N TYR A 21 -15.49 -11.05 -4.76
CA TYR A 21 -14.72 -9.85 -5.10
C TYR A 21 -14.00 -10.04 -6.44
N ASP A 22 -14.15 -9.07 -7.33
CA ASP A 22 -13.43 -9.05 -8.62
C ASP A 22 -12.03 -8.43 -8.51
N LEU A 23 -11.77 -7.69 -7.42
CA LEU A 23 -10.54 -6.93 -7.21
C LEU A 23 -10.30 -6.71 -5.71
N LEU A 24 -9.03 -6.75 -5.31
CA LEU A 24 -8.59 -6.29 -4.00
C LEU A 24 -7.76 -5.03 -4.13
N PHE A 25 -8.27 -3.92 -3.58
CA PHE A 25 -7.53 -2.67 -3.47
C PHE A 25 -6.89 -2.58 -2.08
N CYS A 26 -5.57 -2.63 -2.05
CA CYS A 26 -4.75 -2.72 -0.85
C CYS A 26 -4.07 -1.37 -0.59
N ASN A 27 -4.53 -0.63 0.43
CA ASN A 27 -3.84 0.58 0.87
C ASN A 27 -2.63 0.21 1.74
N LEU A 28 -1.44 0.69 1.36
CA LEU A 28 -0.15 0.37 1.97
C LEU A 28 0.29 -1.10 1.79
N ALA A 29 1.60 -1.31 1.72
CA ALA A 29 2.19 -2.64 1.54
C ALA A 29 1.70 -3.72 2.54
N PRO A 30 1.49 -3.46 3.85
CA PRO A 30 1.03 -4.49 4.78
C PRO A 30 -0.33 -5.10 4.42
N SER A 31 -1.24 -4.32 3.81
CA SER A 31 -2.55 -4.86 3.39
C SER A 31 -2.42 -5.79 2.19
N ALA A 32 -1.53 -5.47 1.24
CA ALA A 32 -1.17 -6.37 0.13
C ALA A 32 -0.48 -7.64 0.63
N PHE A 33 0.37 -7.54 1.65
CA PHE A 33 0.98 -8.70 2.31
C PHE A 33 -0.07 -9.61 2.95
N ILE A 34 -0.99 -9.05 3.75
CA ILE A 34 -2.10 -9.79 4.37
C ILE A 34 -2.94 -10.48 3.29
N SER A 35 -3.24 -9.77 2.21
CA SER A 35 -4.10 -10.21 1.10
C SER A 35 -3.41 -11.16 0.12
N SER A 36 -2.11 -11.42 0.27
CA SER A 36 -1.31 -12.18 -0.72
C SER A 36 -1.84 -13.58 -1.03
N LEU A 37 -2.45 -14.28 -0.05
CA LEU A 37 -3.06 -15.59 -0.27
C LEU A 37 -4.28 -15.55 -1.20
N SER A 38 -4.90 -14.38 -1.37
CA SER A 38 -6.06 -14.19 -2.24
C SER A 38 -5.75 -14.49 -3.70
N ARG A 39 -4.47 -14.42 -4.08
CA ARG A 39 -4.00 -14.78 -5.42
C ARG A 39 -4.31 -16.23 -5.80
N ILE A 40 -4.41 -17.14 -4.82
CA ILE A 40 -4.78 -18.54 -5.06
C ILE A 40 -6.19 -18.64 -5.67
N ARG A 41 -7.05 -17.63 -5.43
CA ARG A 41 -8.39 -17.52 -6.01
C ARG A 41 -8.43 -16.79 -7.34
N GLY A 42 -7.28 -16.33 -7.85
CA GLY A 42 -7.20 -15.56 -9.09
C GLY A 42 -7.72 -14.12 -8.97
N ILE A 43 -7.99 -13.62 -7.75
CA ILE A 43 -8.44 -12.25 -7.55
C ILE A 43 -7.24 -11.30 -7.69
N PRO A 44 -7.27 -10.34 -8.63
CA PRO A 44 -6.17 -9.40 -8.82
C PRO A 44 -6.00 -8.47 -7.62
N ILE A 45 -4.75 -8.12 -7.32
CA ILE A 45 -4.37 -7.21 -6.23
C ILE A 45 -3.79 -5.92 -6.81
N VAL A 46 -4.44 -4.80 -6.49
CA VAL A 46 -3.91 -3.45 -6.72
C VAL A 46 -3.39 -2.91 -5.40
N LEU A 47 -2.10 -2.57 -5.35
CA LEU A 47 -1.47 -1.94 -4.20
C LEU A 47 -1.41 -0.43 -4.42
N ASP A 48 -1.98 0.33 -3.50
CA ASP A 48 -1.79 1.77 -3.39
C ASP A 48 -0.63 2.07 -2.44
N ASN A 49 0.52 2.43 -3.02
CA ASN A 49 1.77 2.61 -2.28
C ASN A 49 1.95 4.08 -1.88
N HIS A 50 2.03 4.33 -0.57
CA HIS A 50 2.22 5.69 -0.04
C HIS A 50 3.62 5.97 0.51
N GLY A 51 4.56 5.02 0.44
CA GLY A 51 5.90 5.25 0.97
C GLY A 51 6.76 4.00 1.07
N ASP A 52 7.92 4.16 1.72
CA ASP A 52 8.80 3.06 2.06
C ASP A 52 8.61 2.68 3.53
N LEU A 53 8.01 1.50 3.75
CA LEU A 53 7.81 0.91 5.06
C LEU A 53 9.08 0.87 5.91
N ILE A 54 10.25 0.62 5.31
CA ILE A 54 11.51 0.51 6.06
C ILE A 54 11.91 1.89 6.57
N SER A 55 11.98 2.88 5.68
CA SER A 55 12.38 4.24 6.04
C SER A 55 11.44 4.87 7.07
N GLU A 56 10.13 4.66 6.92
CA GLU A 56 9.14 5.12 7.90
C GLU A 56 9.35 4.46 9.27
N ARG A 57 9.60 3.15 9.31
CA ARG A 57 9.76 2.40 10.57
C ARG A 57 11.09 2.64 11.25
N GLU A 58 12.17 2.85 10.50
CA GLU A 58 13.49 3.18 11.07
C GLU A 58 13.45 4.49 11.89
N LEU A 59 12.54 5.41 11.58
CA LEU A 59 12.34 6.64 12.37
C LEU A 59 11.78 6.36 13.78
N TYR A 60 11.03 5.27 13.96
CA TYR A 60 10.34 4.96 15.22
C TYR A 60 10.99 3.82 16.00
N GLU A 61 11.46 2.79 15.30
CA GLU A 61 11.98 1.55 15.88
C GLU A 61 13.26 1.10 15.17
N PRO A 62 14.41 1.75 15.45
CA PRO A 62 15.67 1.39 14.84
C PRO A 62 16.10 -0.01 15.29
N GLY A 63 16.34 -0.90 14.33
CA GLY A 63 16.82 -2.26 14.62
C GLY A 63 16.94 -3.15 13.38
N ILE A 64 18.01 -3.95 13.33
CA ILE A 64 18.31 -4.82 12.18
C ILE A 64 17.21 -5.86 11.94
N LEU A 65 16.67 -6.47 13.01
CA LEU A 65 15.60 -7.47 12.89
C LEU A 65 14.31 -6.85 12.34
N SER A 66 13.95 -5.66 12.82
CA SER A 66 12.81 -4.88 12.32
C SER A 66 12.98 -4.57 10.84
N LYS A 67 14.17 -4.08 10.44
CA LYS A 67 14.52 -3.82 9.05
C LYS A 67 14.38 -5.04 8.15
N ILE A 68 14.89 -6.20 8.58
CA ILE A 68 14.77 -7.45 7.82
C ILE A 68 13.30 -7.84 7.68
N TYR A 69 12.52 -7.78 8.77
CA TYR A 69 11.10 -8.09 8.76
C TYR A 69 10.33 -7.21 7.77
N TYR A 70 10.49 -5.88 7.85
CA TYR A 70 9.80 -4.95 6.96
C TYR A 70 10.27 -5.05 5.51
N SER A 71 11.54 -5.40 5.27
CA SER A 71 12.05 -5.70 3.93
C SER A 71 11.37 -6.92 3.31
N ILE A 72 11.18 -7.98 4.10
CA ILE A 72 10.45 -9.18 3.66
C ILE A 72 8.99 -8.82 3.36
N VAL A 73 8.31 -8.10 4.26
CA VAL A 73 6.92 -7.66 4.05
C VAL A 73 6.79 -6.83 2.78
N SER A 74 7.66 -5.83 2.60
CA SER A 74 7.67 -4.95 1.43
C SER A 74 7.90 -5.73 0.13
N SER A 75 8.92 -6.58 0.10
CA SER A 75 9.23 -7.44 -1.06
C SER A 75 8.08 -8.37 -1.43
N LEU A 76 7.48 -9.05 -0.45
CA LEU A 76 6.35 -9.94 -0.67
C LEU A 76 5.11 -9.18 -1.14
N SER A 77 4.89 -7.96 -0.64
CA SER A 77 3.79 -7.09 -1.06
C SER A 77 3.89 -6.72 -2.54
N PHE A 78 5.05 -6.24 -2.99
CA PHE A 78 5.26 -5.87 -4.39
C PHE A 78 5.23 -7.08 -5.34
N ARG A 79 5.69 -8.24 -4.86
CA ARG A 79 5.57 -9.51 -5.61
C ARG A 79 4.13 -9.95 -5.74
N ALA A 80 3.35 -9.83 -4.65
CA ALA A 80 1.94 -10.18 -4.60
C ALA A 80 1.09 -9.30 -5.52
N ALA A 81 1.33 -7.99 -5.54
CA ALA A 81 0.55 -7.05 -6.32
C ALA A 81 0.64 -7.30 -7.84
N ASP A 82 -0.49 -7.24 -8.53
CA ASP A 82 -0.58 -7.27 -10.00
C ASP A 82 -0.34 -5.88 -10.59
N ARG A 83 -0.74 -4.84 -9.83
CA ARG A 83 -0.58 -3.43 -10.14
C ARG A 83 -0.21 -2.67 -8.87
N ILE A 84 0.65 -1.67 -9.01
CA ILE A 84 1.13 -0.83 -7.93
C ILE A 84 0.93 0.61 -8.38
N ILE A 85 0.14 1.36 -7.61
CA ILE A 85 -0.07 2.78 -7.78
C ILE A 85 1.01 3.49 -6.97
N CYS A 86 1.67 4.45 -7.61
CA CYS A 86 2.64 5.33 -7.02
C CYS A 86 2.09 6.76 -7.08
N VAL A 87 2.18 7.48 -5.96
CA VAL A 87 1.67 8.87 -5.87
C VAL A 87 2.62 9.92 -6.41
N SER A 88 3.86 9.54 -6.76
CA SER A 88 4.87 10.41 -7.36
C SER A 88 5.70 9.65 -8.40
N SER A 89 6.31 10.40 -9.33
CA SER A 89 7.26 9.83 -10.30
C SER A 89 8.51 9.27 -9.60
N SER A 90 9.02 9.97 -8.59
CA SER A 90 10.17 9.51 -7.78
C SER A 90 9.89 8.16 -7.12
N MET A 91 8.70 7.95 -6.55
CA MET A 91 8.36 6.64 -5.97
C MET A 91 8.32 5.53 -7.04
N MET A 92 7.87 5.85 -8.25
CA MET A 92 7.90 4.90 -9.36
C MET A 92 9.33 4.55 -9.79
N GLU A 93 10.23 5.53 -9.81
CA GLU A 93 11.65 5.36 -10.10
C GLU A 93 12.34 4.50 -9.03
N ASP A 94 12.15 4.82 -7.74
CA ASP A 94 12.66 4.05 -6.61
C ASP A 94 12.25 2.57 -6.68
N LEU A 95 10.98 2.28 -6.99
CA LEU A 95 10.50 0.90 -7.12
C LEU A 95 11.11 0.21 -8.35
N ARG A 96 11.35 0.94 -9.43
CA ARG A 96 12.00 0.40 -10.63
C ARG A 96 13.45 0.05 -10.35
N GLU A 97 14.18 0.90 -9.62
CA GLU A 97 15.56 0.63 -9.17
C GLU A 97 15.64 -0.58 -8.24
N ARG A 98 14.61 -0.80 -7.41
CA ARG A 98 14.44 -2.01 -6.59
C ARG A 98 14.06 -3.27 -7.40
N GLY A 99 13.97 -3.17 -8.73
CA GLY A 99 13.72 -4.29 -9.64
C GLY A 99 12.24 -4.64 -9.84
N ILE A 100 11.31 -3.77 -9.44
CA ILE A 100 9.89 -4.00 -9.71
C ILE A 100 9.60 -3.77 -11.20
N PRO A 101 8.94 -4.72 -11.90
CA PRO A 101 8.68 -4.58 -13.33
C PRO A 101 7.83 -3.34 -13.64
N GLY A 102 8.30 -2.50 -14.56
CA GLY A 102 7.61 -1.25 -14.94
C GLY A 102 6.15 -1.46 -15.36
N ARG A 103 5.81 -2.60 -15.98
CA ARG A 103 4.42 -2.96 -16.34
C ARG A 103 3.45 -3.06 -15.16
N LYS A 104 3.95 -3.21 -13.93
CA LYS A 104 3.16 -3.20 -12.70
C LYS A 104 2.94 -1.79 -12.16
N LEU A 105 3.78 -0.82 -12.53
CA LEU A 105 3.82 0.49 -11.89
C LEU A 105 2.95 1.51 -12.64
N TYR A 106 2.12 2.24 -11.91
CA TYR A 106 1.21 3.26 -12.44
C TYR A 106 1.34 4.52 -11.60
N TYR A 107 1.52 5.67 -12.26
CA TYR A 107 1.58 6.96 -11.60
C TYR A 107 0.18 7.56 -11.50
N VAL A 108 -0.31 7.74 -10.27
CA VAL A 108 -1.61 8.39 -9.98
C VAL A 108 -1.41 9.32 -8.80
N THR A 109 -1.56 10.62 -9.00
CA THR A 109 -1.37 11.63 -7.96
C THR A 109 -2.50 11.62 -6.94
N ASN A 110 -2.18 11.95 -5.70
CA ASN A 110 -3.20 12.30 -4.72
C ASN A 110 -3.98 13.55 -5.16
N ALA A 111 -5.26 13.59 -4.78
CA ALA A 111 -6.11 14.75 -4.96
C ALA A 111 -6.31 15.48 -3.62
N THR A 112 -6.70 16.74 -3.70
CA THR A 112 -7.14 17.55 -2.57
C THR A 112 -8.58 17.98 -2.82
N ASP A 113 -9.37 18.01 -1.74
CA ASP A 113 -10.73 18.51 -1.76
C ASP A 113 -10.72 20.04 -1.88
N LEU A 114 -11.23 20.58 -2.98
CA LEU A 114 -11.22 22.02 -3.27
C LEU A 114 -12.31 22.79 -2.52
N ASP A 115 -13.35 22.11 -2.05
CA ASP A 115 -14.38 22.71 -1.21
C ASP A 115 -13.83 22.94 0.21
N LEU A 116 -13.00 22.01 0.69
CA LEU A 116 -12.30 22.13 1.96
C LEU A 116 -11.10 23.08 1.90
N PHE A 117 -10.26 22.96 0.87
CA PHE A 117 -9.03 23.74 0.71
C PHE A 117 -9.21 24.86 -0.31
N SER A 118 -9.99 25.87 0.08
CA SER A 118 -10.20 27.08 -0.69
C SER A 118 -9.51 28.30 -0.05
N PRO A 119 -9.13 29.33 -0.84
CA PRO A 119 -8.59 30.55 -0.28
C PRO A 119 -9.59 31.19 0.69
N LEU A 120 -9.11 31.56 1.90
CA LEU A 120 -9.91 32.40 2.80
C LEU A 120 -10.13 33.76 2.14
N ASP A 121 -11.39 34.23 2.16
CA ASP A 121 -11.76 35.55 1.65
C ASP A 121 -11.04 36.64 2.47
N ARG A 122 -9.89 37.11 1.99
CA ARG A 122 -8.96 38.00 2.71
C ARG A 122 -9.48 39.42 2.95
N ARG A 123 -10.76 39.70 2.63
CA ARG A 123 -11.40 41.02 2.67
C ARG A 123 -12.16 41.35 3.98
N LYS A 124 -12.10 40.51 5.01
CA LYS A 124 -12.81 40.73 6.30
C LYS A 124 -11.92 40.78 7.55
N GLN A 125 -10.61 41.00 7.44
CA GLN A 125 -9.70 41.10 8.59
C GLN A 125 -8.95 42.44 8.71
N ILE A 126 -9.46 43.49 8.08
CA ILE A 126 -9.00 44.86 8.34
C ILE A 126 -10.25 45.71 8.58
N GLY A 127 -10.70 45.71 9.83
CA GLY A 127 -11.77 46.54 10.37
C GLY A 127 -11.44 46.84 11.81
#